data_AF-A0A1H6WG27-F1
#
_entry.id   AF-A0A1H6WG27-F1
#
_cell.length_a   1.000
_cell.length_b   1.000
_cell.length_c   1.000
_cell.angle_alpha   90.00
_cell.angle_beta   90.00
_cell.angle_gamma   90.00
#
_symmetry.space_group_name_H-M   'P 1'
#
loop_
_entity.id
_entity.type
_entity.pdbx_description
1 polymer ?
#
loop_
_entity_poly.entity_id
_entity_poly.type
_entity_poly.pdbx_seq_one_letter_code
_entity_poly.pdbx_strand_id
1 'polypeptide(L)'
;MATLALDMPAEQTGTELTVAVQANPGIVLLDTEKFDVWYENLKASAPTDADVTTRKGQEALRSFAAKVRSEKAAIDKARLRLTKEWRDMTAQANEAGKTIGERLERLAVEVRKPLTDWEEAEKARIAECEATIERIITAGTVTLDDTAASVRERGAAIWQAEIDAERFGALFDRATTAKDHTVSLLKTALARLTQEEADRAELEKLRAAAAEREAREQAEREAREAEEIAAAEAKAQEERRVAAEKAEAERIQRVEREAAERAQREAEAAARAEQERRDREHAEALAAERRRAEQAERDAQAERDRIAAAEAARQKEADRLAAEQAKRDADQKHRTKVKTAAKEALITCGADDETARKIVIAIIAGEIPNVSLRF
;
A
#
# COMPACT_ATOMS: atom_id res chain seq x y z
N MET A 1 19.03 14.81 115.58
CA MET A 1 20.38 15.07 115.01
C MET A 1 21.23 15.68 116.11
N ALA A 2 21.73 14.84 117.03
CA ALA A 2 22.75 15.26 117.97
C ALA A 2 24.04 15.36 117.17
N THR A 3 24.59 16.57 117.10
CA THR A 3 25.84 16.92 116.44
C THR A 3 26.93 15.95 116.90
N LEU A 4 27.37 15.07 116.00
CA LEU A 4 28.56 14.23 116.19
C LEU A 4 29.79 15.14 115.98
N ALA A 5 29.94 16.11 116.88
CA ALA A 5 31.17 16.85 117.00
C ALA A 5 32.24 15.85 117.47
N LEU A 6 33.13 15.47 116.55
CA LEU A 6 34.45 14.94 116.85
C LEU A 6 35.26 16.07 117.49
N ASP A 7 34.87 16.44 118.70
CA ASP A 7 35.74 17.15 119.63
C ASP A 7 36.76 16.11 120.08
N MET A 8 38.05 16.31 119.75
CA MET A 8 39.14 15.48 120.23
C MET A 8 39.57 16.02 121.61
N PRO A 9 39.15 15.41 122.74
CA PRO A 9 39.76 15.78 124.00
C PRO A 9 41.17 15.18 124.09
N ALA A 10 42.04 15.90 124.79
CA ALA A 10 43.40 15.51 125.17
C ALA A 10 43.50 14.07 125.70
N GLU A 11 44.69 13.46 125.61
CA GLU A 11 45.04 12.13 126.14
C GLU A 11 44.32 11.85 127.48
N GLN A 12 43.18 11.19 127.41
CA GLN A 12 42.39 10.86 128.59
C GLN A 12 43.13 9.74 129.32
N THR A 13 43.32 9.91 130.62
CA THR A 13 43.98 8.89 131.44
C THR A 13 43.11 7.64 131.53
N GLY A 14 43.74 6.50 131.79
CA GLY A 14 43.09 5.21 131.90
C GLY A 14 41.86 5.12 132.81
N THR A 15 41.92 5.84 133.92
CA THR A 15 40.85 5.94 134.91
C THR A 15 39.67 6.76 134.37
N GLU A 16 39.95 7.84 133.63
CA GLU A 16 38.92 8.67 132.98
C GLU A 16 38.19 7.90 131.88
N LEU A 17 38.91 7.10 131.09
CA LEU A 17 38.30 6.21 130.10
C LEU A 17 37.39 5.17 130.74
N THR A 18 37.76 4.63 131.91
CA THR A 18 36.94 3.62 132.60
C THR A 18 35.57 4.19 133.00
N VAL A 19 35.54 5.43 133.49
CA VAL A 19 34.30 6.14 133.81
C VAL A 19 33.51 6.49 132.54
N ALA A 20 34.20 6.93 131.49
CA ALA A 20 33.58 7.28 130.21
C ALA A 20 32.93 6.06 129.52
N VAL A 21 33.58 4.89 129.56
CA VAL A 21 33.05 3.64 128.99
C VAL A 21 31.85 3.14 129.79
N GLN A 22 31.82 3.31 131.10
CA GLN A 22 30.65 2.98 131.91
C GLN A 22 29.45 3.88 131.59
N ALA A 23 29.68 5.17 131.35
CA ALA A 23 28.64 6.11 130.97
C ALA A 23 28.17 5.92 129.51
N ASN A 24 29.11 5.59 128.60
CA ASN A 24 28.84 5.35 127.19
C ASN A 24 29.77 4.26 126.63
N PRO A 25 29.33 2.99 126.67
CA PRO A 25 30.15 1.86 126.20
C PRO A 25 30.47 1.89 124.70
N GLY A 26 29.81 2.77 123.92
CA GLY A 26 30.05 2.91 122.49
C GLY A 26 31.33 3.66 122.14
N ILE A 27 31.96 4.36 123.08
CA ILE A 27 33.17 5.18 122.83
C ILE A 27 34.33 4.33 122.30
N VAL A 28 34.48 3.11 122.80
CA VAL A 28 35.55 2.17 122.40
C VAL A 28 35.24 1.40 121.12
N LEU A 29 34.05 1.57 120.52
CA LEU A 29 33.66 0.87 119.30
C LEU A 29 34.11 1.59 118.01
N LEU A 30 34.39 2.89 118.10
CA LEU A 30 34.79 3.73 116.97
C LEU A 30 36.26 4.16 117.04
N ASP A 31 36.96 3.78 118.11
CA ASP A 31 38.30 4.22 118.43
C ASP A 31 39.06 3.07 119.13
N THR A 32 39.90 2.40 118.36
CA THR A 32 40.68 1.24 118.81
C THR A 32 41.72 1.64 119.86
N GLU A 33 42.29 2.84 119.77
CA GLU A 33 43.29 3.32 120.73
C GLU A 33 42.65 3.54 122.10
N LYS A 34 41.43 4.10 122.14
CA LYS A 34 40.65 4.19 123.38
C LYS A 34 40.28 2.83 123.94
N PHE A 35 39.96 1.85 123.07
CA PHE A 35 39.73 0.48 123.55
C PHE A 35 40.97 -0.10 124.22
N ASP A 36 42.15 0.05 123.62
CA ASP A 36 43.40 -0.50 124.14
C ASP A 36 43.79 0.13 125.48
N VAL A 37 43.68 1.46 125.61
CA VAL A 37 43.91 2.17 126.86
C VAL A 37 42.92 1.69 127.94
N TRP A 38 41.62 1.63 127.64
CA TRP A 38 40.63 1.13 128.59
C TRP A 38 40.89 -0.32 129.01
N TYR A 39 41.26 -1.18 128.06
CA TYR A 39 41.52 -2.59 128.28
C TYR A 39 42.73 -2.80 129.20
N GLU A 40 43.84 -2.10 128.96
CA GLU A 40 45.03 -2.23 129.81
C GLU A 40 44.76 -1.72 131.24
N ASN A 41 43.91 -0.71 131.43
CA ASN A 41 43.49 -0.26 132.76
C ASN A 41 42.54 -1.25 133.47
N LEU A 42 41.63 -1.85 132.72
CA LEU A 42 40.80 -2.92 133.25
C LEU A 42 41.66 -4.11 133.67
N LYS A 43 42.61 -4.52 132.84
CA LYS A 43 43.56 -5.60 133.10
C LYS A 43 44.46 -5.31 134.30
N ALA A 44 44.98 -4.09 134.44
CA ALA A 44 45.78 -3.68 135.59
C ALA A 44 44.97 -3.70 136.91
N SER A 45 43.65 -3.56 136.84
CA SER A 45 42.75 -3.64 138.00
C SER A 45 42.37 -5.07 138.40
N ALA A 46 42.88 -6.09 137.70
CA ALA A 46 42.58 -7.49 137.99
C ALA A 46 43.27 -7.93 139.30
N PRO A 47 42.58 -8.65 140.20
CA PRO A 47 43.16 -9.15 141.43
C PRO A 47 44.03 -10.40 141.17
N THR A 48 45.15 -10.24 140.45
CA THR A 48 46.05 -11.33 140.03
C THR A 48 46.74 -12.02 141.20
N ASP A 49 46.97 -11.28 142.29
CA ASP A 49 47.66 -11.76 143.49
C ASP A 49 46.71 -12.43 144.50
N ALA A 50 45.44 -12.64 144.13
CA ALA A 50 44.44 -13.26 144.99
C ALA A 50 44.70 -14.77 145.17
N ASP A 51 44.79 -15.23 146.42
CA ASP A 51 45.02 -16.63 146.75
C ASP A 51 43.81 -17.53 146.41
N VAL A 52 43.98 -18.38 145.39
CA VAL A 52 42.97 -19.33 144.88
C VAL A 52 42.59 -20.43 145.87
N THR A 53 43.40 -20.68 146.90
CA THR A 53 43.09 -21.69 147.93
C THR A 53 42.13 -21.15 148.99
N THR A 54 41.92 -19.83 149.04
CA THR A 54 41.02 -19.18 149.98
C THR A 54 39.67 -18.84 149.34
N ARG A 55 38.58 -18.95 150.12
CA ARG A 55 37.24 -18.53 149.67
C ARG A 55 37.22 -17.06 149.21
N LYS A 56 37.93 -16.19 149.92
CA LYS A 56 38.01 -14.75 149.63
C LYS A 56 38.70 -14.47 148.30
N GLY A 57 39.83 -15.14 148.01
CA GLY A 57 40.53 -15.00 146.73
C GLY A 57 39.73 -15.56 145.54
N GLN A 58 39.07 -16.72 145.73
CA GLN A 58 38.15 -17.27 144.72
C GLN A 58 36.97 -16.32 144.42
N GLU A 59 36.39 -15.69 145.44
CA GLU A 59 35.28 -14.75 145.28
C GLU A 59 35.70 -13.47 144.55
N ALA A 60 36.87 -12.91 144.88
CA ALA A 60 37.44 -11.75 144.20
C ALA A 60 37.65 -12.01 142.69
N LEU A 61 38.22 -13.17 142.33
CA LEU A 61 38.42 -13.57 140.94
C LEU A 61 37.10 -13.78 140.19
N ARG A 62 36.11 -14.44 140.82
CA ARG A 62 34.77 -14.63 140.22
C ARG A 62 34.06 -13.30 139.99
N SER A 63 34.10 -12.41 140.98
CA SER A 63 33.48 -11.08 140.91
C SER A 63 34.12 -10.23 139.82
N PHE A 64 35.45 -10.23 139.73
CA PHE A 64 36.16 -9.53 138.66
C PHE A 64 35.85 -10.11 137.26
N ALA A 65 35.81 -11.43 137.11
CA ALA A 65 35.39 -12.06 135.86
C ALA A 65 33.92 -11.74 135.50
N ALA A 66 33.03 -11.63 136.48
CA ALA A 66 31.66 -11.17 136.27
C ALA A 66 31.61 -9.70 135.82
N LYS A 67 32.45 -8.82 136.39
CA LYS A 67 32.63 -7.43 135.95
C LYS A 67 33.05 -7.37 134.48
N VAL A 68 34.11 -8.08 134.08
CA VAL A 68 34.57 -8.11 132.67
C VAL A 68 33.45 -8.56 131.71
N ARG A 69 32.69 -9.61 132.07
CA ARG A 69 31.53 -10.05 131.26
C ARG A 69 30.44 -8.98 131.17
N SER A 70 30.18 -8.26 132.25
CA SER A 70 29.21 -7.17 132.28
C SER A 70 29.63 -6.00 131.40
N GLU A 71 30.89 -5.57 131.47
CA GLU A 71 31.44 -4.50 130.63
C GLU A 71 31.38 -4.90 129.14
N LYS A 72 31.79 -6.14 128.79
CA LYS A 72 31.63 -6.67 127.43
C LYS A 72 30.17 -6.63 126.97
N ALA A 73 29.23 -7.08 127.81
CA ALA A 73 27.80 -7.07 127.46
C ALA A 73 27.27 -5.65 127.25
N ALA A 74 27.75 -4.67 128.01
CA ALA A 74 27.41 -3.26 127.84
C ALA A 74 27.93 -2.71 126.49
N ILE A 75 29.16 -3.04 126.11
CA ILE A 75 29.76 -2.69 124.80
C ILE A 75 28.98 -3.38 123.66
N ASP A 76 28.66 -4.67 123.78
CA ASP A 76 27.87 -5.40 122.78
C ASP A 76 26.46 -4.78 122.60
N LYS A 77 25.81 -4.38 123.70
CA LYS A 77 24.50 -3.70 123.65
C LYS A 77 24.60 -2.32 122.98
N ALA A 78 25.67 -1.56 123.26
CA ALA A 78 25.94 -0.29 122.59
C ALA A 78 26.19 -0.48 121.09
N ARG A 79 26.94 -1.52 120.70
CA ARG A 79 27.18 -1.89 119.29
C ARG A 79 25.88 -2.19 118.55
N LEU A 80 25.00 -2.99 119.15
CA LEU A 80 23.70 -3.33 118.55
C LEU A 80 22.82 -2.10 118.38
N ARG A 81 22.82 -1.17 119.36
CA ARG A 81 22.10 0.10 119.26
C ARG A 81 22.64 0.98 118.14
N LEU A 82 23.95 1.25 118.12
CA LEU A 82 24.60 2.09 117.10
C LEU A 82 24.39 1.56 115.68
N THR A 83 24.62 0.25 115.47
CA THR A 83 24.45 -0.36 114.15
C THR A 83 22.99 -0.39 113.69
N LYS A 84 22.03 -0.43 114.63
CA LYS A 84 20.61 -0.26 114.30
C LYS A 84 20.33 1.17 113.87
N GLU A 85 20.76 2.17 114.65
CA GLU A 85 20.58 3.59 114.31
C GLU A 85 21.19 3.92 112.94
N TRP A 86 22.39 3.41 112.63
CA TRP A 86 22.99 3.58 111.30
C TRP A 86 22.15 2.94 110.19
N ARG A 87 21.68 1.71 110.37
CA ARG A 87 20.81 1.05 109.38
C ARG A 87 19.51 1.82 109.16
N ASP A 88 18.89 2.31 110.23
CA ASP A 88 17.67 3.10 110.17
C ASP A 88 17.92 4.44 109.45
N MET A 89 19.04 5.13 109.74
CA MET A 89 19.44 6.36 109.04
C MET A 89 19.75 6.13 107.56
N THR A 90 20.45 5.05 107.23
CA THR A 90 20.73 4.67 105.83
C THR A 90 19.42 4.38 105.08
N ALA A 91 18.50 3.63 105.68
CA ALA A 91 17.20 3.36 105.08
C ALA A 91 16.41 4.65 104.84
N GLN A 92 16.37 5.56 105.82
CA GLN A 92 15.71 6.85 105.70
C GLN A 92 16.32 7.71 104.59
N ALA A 93 17.66 7.78 104.52
CA ALA A 93 18.36 8.55 103.50
C ALA A 93 18.11 8.00 102.08
N ASN A 94 18.09 6.67 101.92
CA ASN A 94 17.82 6.03 100.62
C ASN A 94 16.37 6.27 100.16
N GLU A 95 15.39 6.15 101.05
CA GLU A 95 13.98 6.39 100.73
C GLU A 95 13.74 7.87 100.36
N ALA A 96 14.32 8.78 101.15
CA ALA A 96 14.28 10.21 100.86
C ALA A 96 14.97 10.52 99.52
N GLY A 97 16.15 9.95 99.28
CA GLY A 97 16.90 10.11 98.03
C GLY A 97 16.12 9.66 96.80
N LYS A 98 15.44 8.52 96.88
CA LYS A 98 14.55 8.03 95.82
C LYS A 98 13.41 9.03 95.54
N THR A 99 12.69 9.44 96.59
CA THR A 99 11.57 10.39 96.46
C THR A 99 12.03 11.73 95.92
N ILE A 100 13.18 12.23 96.36
CA ILE A 100 13.78 13.48 95.87
C ILE A 100 14.15 13.33 94.39
N GLY A 101 14.81 12.25 94.00
CA GLY A 101 15.17 11.97 92.62
C GLY A 101 13.96 11.97 91.68
N GLU A 102 12.90 11.23 92.05
CA GLU A 102 11.65 11.18 91.27
C GLU A 102 10.99 12.56 91.12
N ARG A 103 11.02 13.39 92.17
CA ARG A 103 10.46 14.75 92.13
C ARG A 103 11.30 15.71 91.28
N LEU A 104 12.62 15.64 91.39
CA LEU A 104 13.52 16.48 90.60
C LEU A 104 13.48 16.12 89.12
N GLU A 105 13.41 14.83 88.78
CA GLU A 105 13.26 14.37 87.40
C GLU A 105 11.94 14.85 86.80
N ARG A 106 10.84 14.72 87.55
CA ARG A 106 9.53 15.24 87.12
C ARG A 106 9.57 16.75 86.88
N LEU A 107 10.16 17.51 87.79
CA LEU A 107 10.31 18.95 87.64
C LEU A 107 11.16 19.29 86.40
N ALA A 108 12.25 18.57 86.15
CA ALA A 108 13.08 18.77 84.97
C ALA A 108 12.27 18.54 83.67
N VAL A 109 11.45 17.48 83.62
CA VAL A 109 10.56 17.21 82.49
C VAL A 109 9.51 18.31 82.34
N GLU A 110 8.85 18.73 83.42
CA GLU A 110 7.84 19.79 83.39
C GLU A 110 8.41 21.14 82.92
N VAL A 111 9.59 21.52 83.40
CA VAL A 111 10.28 22.76 83.00
C VAL A 111 10.72 22.69 81.54
N ARG A 112 11.14 21.51 81.06
CA ARG A 112 11.57 21.32 79.67
C ARG A 112 10.40 21.19 78.70
N LYS A 113 9.23 20.75 79.16
CA LYS A 113 8.08 20.44 78.31
C LYS A 113 7.71 21.56 77.34
N PRO A 114 7.60 22.85 77.72
CA PRO A 114 7.28 23.92 76.78
C PRO A 114 8.32 24.08 75.65
N LEU A 115 9.60 23.84 75.95
CA LEU A 115 10.65 23.86 74.94
C LEU A 115 10.53 22.66 74.00
N THR A 116 10.28 21.46 74.54
CA THR A 116 10.06 20.27 73.72
C THR A 116 8.83 20.40 72.81
N ASP A 117 7.71 20.89 73.35
CA ASP A 117 6.48 21.13 72.57
C ASP A 117 6.75 22.15 71.43
N TRP A 118 7.54 23.20 71.69
CA TRP A 118 7.93 24.18 70.68
C TRP A 118 8.89 23.59 69.63
N GLU A 119 9.91 22.83 70.04
CA GLU A 119 10.87 22.17 69.13
C GLU A 119 10.15 21.19 68.20
N GLU A 120 9.17 20.43 68.72
CA GLU A 120 8.34 19.52 67.93
C GLU A 120 7.43 20.26 66.96
N ALA A 121 6.76 21.34 67.41
CA ALA A 121 5.92 22.18 66.55
C ALA A 121 6.74 22.86 65.44
N GLU A 122 7.94 23.33 65.77
CA GLU A 122 8.85 23.96 64.81
C GLU A 122 9.38 22.94 63.79
N LYS A 123 9.74 21.74 64.24
CA LYS A 123 10.12 20.64 63.35
C LYS A 123 8.96 20.26 62.42
N ALA A 124 7.74 20.21 62.93
CA ALA A 124 6.55 19.94 62.11
C ALA A 124 6.31 21.06 61.08
N ARG A 125 6.40 22.33 61.49
CA ARG A 125 6.30 23.49 60.59
C ARG A 125 7.33 23.41 59.46
N ILE A 126 8.59 23.13 59.79
CA ILE A 126 9.66 23.00 58.79
C ILE A 126 9.35 21.86 57.82
N ALA A 127 8.94 20.68 58.31
CA ALA A 127 8.60 19.53 57.48
C ALA A 127 7.43 19.82 56.52
N GLU A 128 6.40 20.53 56.97
CA GLU A 128 5.27 20.96 56.11
C GLU A 128 5.72 21.95 55.03
N CYS A 129 6.60 22.89 55.38
CA CYS A 129 7.17 23.85 54.43
C CYS A 129 8.02 23.13 53.38
N GLU A 130 8.87 22.18 53.78
CA GLU A 130 9.66 21.36 52.86
C GLU A 130 8.78 20.50 51.95
N ALA A 131 7.74 19.87 52.49
CA ALA A 131 6.78 19.11 51.69
C ALA A 131 6.06 20.00 50.67
N THR A 132 5.75 21.25 51.04
CA THR A 132 5.15 22.22 50.10
C THR A 132 6.11 22.58 48.98
N ILE A 133 7.39 22.82 49.29
CA ILE A 133 8.43 23.07 48.28
C ILE A 133 8.54 21.88 47.33
N GLU A 134 8.55 20.65 47.86
CA GLU A 134 8.66 19.44 47.05
C GLU A 134 7.44 19.25 46.13
N ARG A 135 6.22 19.54 46.61
CA ARG A 135 5.03 19.54 45.75
C ARG A 135 5.12 20.57 44.63
N ILE A 136 5.65 21.76 44.91
CA ILE A 136 5.86 22.81 43.90
C ILE A 136 6.83 22.28 42.84
N ILE A 137 7.99 21.75 43.25
CA ILE A 137 9.00 21.22 42.33
C ILE A 137 8.42 20.07 41.49
N THR A 138 7.75 19.11 42.13
CA THR A 138 7.16 17.94 41.46
C THR A 138 6.10 18.37 40.44
N ALA A 139 5.31 19.40 40.74
CA ALA A 139 4.31 19.93 39.80
C ALA A 139 4.92 20.42 38.48
N GLY A 140 6.20 20.84 38.48
CA GLY A 140 6.94 21.24 37.29
C GLY A 140 7.29 20.09 36.34
N THR A 141 7.12 18.84 36.76
CA THR A 141 7.34 17.67 35.92
C THR A 141 6.17 17.46 34.96
N VAL A 142 6.44 17.55 33.67
CA VAL A 142 5.44 17.36 32.60
C VAL A 142 5.63 15.98 31.98
N THR A 143 4.54 15.22 31.93
CA THR A 143 4.51 13.83 31.44
C THR A 143 3.91 13.75 30.03
N LEU A 144 3.85 12.55 29.45
CA LEU A 144 3.26 12.34 28.13
C LEU A 144 1.72 12.46 28.14
N ASP A 145 1.09 12.20 29.29
CA ASP A 145 -0.36 12.28 29.45
C ASP A 145 -0.85 13.72 29.65
N ASP A 146 0.08 14.67 29.80
CA ASP A 146 -0.24 16.08 30.00
C ASP A 146 -0.68 16.77 28.71
N THR A 147 -1.71 17.60 28.82
CA THR A 147 -2.26 18.43 27.74
C THR A 147 -1.95 19.90 28.00
N ALA A 148 -2.12 20.76 26.99
CA ALA A 148 -1.99 22.20 27.21
C ALA A 148 -2.98 22.70 28.29
N ALA A 149 -4.16 22.08 28.39
CA ALA A 149 -5.14 22.38 29.43
C ALA A 149 -4.66 22.01 30.84
N SER A 150 -4.19 20.76 31.05
CA SER A 150 -3.75 20.31 32.38
C SER A 150 -2.53 21.08 32.88
N VAL A 151 -1.57 21.37 31.99
CA VAL A 151 -0.38 22.16 32.33
C VAL A 151 -0.74 23.60 32.67
N ARG A 152 -1.71 24.20 31.96
CA ARG A 152 -2.19 25.56 32.25
C ARG A 152 -2.86 25.63 33.62
N GLU A 153 -3.73 24.69 33.94
CA GLU A 153 -4.42 24.63 35.24
C GLU A 153 -3.40 24.47 36.38
N ARG A 154 -2.47 23.54 36.25
CA ARG A 154 -1.40 23.32 37.23
C ARG A 154 -0.52 24.56 37.39
N GLY A 155 -0.13 25.19 36.30
CA GLY A 155 0.64 26.43 36.30
C GLY A 155 -0.08 27.57 37.00
N ALA A 156 -1.40 27.71 36.78
CA ALA A 156 -2.23 28.69 37.46
C ALA A 156 -2.33 28.43 38.97
N ALA A 157 -2.52 27.16 39.37
CA ALA A 157 -2.56 26.79 40.78
C ALA A 157 -1.25 27.10 41.51
N ILE A 158 -0.09 26.79 40.91
CA ILE A 158 1.22 27.12 41.48
C ILE A 158 1.46 28.63 41.52
N TRP A 159 1.06 29.36 40.47
CA TRP A 159 1.18 30.82 40.41
C TRP A 159 0.38 31.50 41.52
N GLN A 160 -0.85 31.04 41.77
CA GLN A 160 -1.74 31.56 42.81
C GLN A 160 -1.37 31.10 44.23
N ALA A 161 -0.57 30.04 44.37
CA ALA A 161 -0.15 29.57 45.69
C ALA A 161 0.69 30.63 46.41
N GLU A 162 0.20 31.14 47.53
CA GLU A 162 0.91 32.11 48.36
C GLU A 162 1.97 31.40 49.21
N ILE A 163 3.19 31.91 49.18
CA ILE A 163 4.28 31.47 50.05
C ILE A 163 4.40 32.52 51.13
N ASP A 164 3.95 32.18 52.33
CA ASP A 164 3.96 33.11 53.46
C ASP A 164 5.37 33.25 54.04
N ALA A 165 5.87 34.48 54.14
CA ALA A 165 7.24 34.75 54.57
C ALA A 165 7.49 34.39 56.05
N GLU A 166 6.49 34.60 56.91
CA GLU A 166 6.59 34.30 58.33
C GLU A 166 6.60 32.79 58.59
N ARG A 167 5.70 32.06 57.91
CA ARG A 167 5.59 30.61 58.01
C ARG A 167 6.74 29.88 57.33
N PHE A 168 7.41 30.43 56.32
CA PHE A 168 8.57 29.77 55.71
C PHE A 168 9.89 30.18 56.35
N GLY A 169 10.00 31.41 56.88
CA GLY A 169 11.20 31.90 57.53
C GLY A 169 12.44 31.71 56.65
N ALA A 170 13.44 30.97 57.13
CA ALA A 170 14.67 30.68 56.38
C ALA A 170 14.45 29.89 55.07
N LEU A 171 13.33 29.19 54.91
CA LEU A 171 12.99 28.45 53.69
C LEU A 171 12.29 29.32 52.63
N PHE A 172 11.95 30.57 52.95
CA PHE A 172 11.15 31.44 52.08
C PHE A 172 11.79 31.67 50.71
N ASP A 173 13.08 31.99 50.67
CA ASP A 173 13.81 32.22 49.42
C ASP A 173 13.88 30.96 48.56
N ARG A 174 14.11 29.80 49.19
CA ARG A 174 14.11 28.49 48.52
C ARG A 174 12.74 28.20 47.92
N ALA A 175 11.66 28.45 48.67
CA ALA A 175 10.29 28.20 48.22
C ALA A 175 9.90 29.12 47.07
N THR A 176 10.23 30.41 47.14
CA THR A 176 9.98 31.39 46.08
C THR A 176 10.76 31.04 44.82
N THR A 177 12.04 30.70 44.95
CA THR A 177 12.88 30.25 43.83
C THR A 177 12.31 28.99 43.18
N ALA A 178 11.88 28.01 43.98
CA ALA A 178 11.25 26.78 43.48
C ALA A 178 9.95 27.08 42.73
N LYS A 179 9.11 27.99 43.24
CA LYS A 179 7.88 28.44 42.58
C LYS A 179 8.19 29.11 41.25
N ASP A 180 9.09 30.08 41.20
CA ASP A 180 9.44 30.80 39.98
C ASP A 180 10.02 29.86 38.91
N HIS A 181 10.91 28.95 39.33
CA HIS A 181 11.47 27.94 38.45
C HIS A 181 10.39 27.01 37.88
N THR A 182 9.51 26.50 38.74
CA THR A 182 8.39 25.63 38.35
C THR A 182 7.45 26.33 37.37
N VAL A 183 7.09 27.59 37.65
CA VAL A 183 6.24 28.40 36.76
C VAL A 183 6.92 28.59 35.41
N SER A 184 8.23 28.83 35.37
CA SER A 184 9.00 28.96 34.13
C SER A 184 8.99 27.66 33.30
N LEU A 185 9.19 26.52 33.95
CA LEU A 185 9.10 25.19 33.30
C LEU A 185 7.70 24.96 32.72
N LEU A 186 6.65 25.20 33.50
CA LEU A 186 5.26 25.01 33.07
C LEU A 186 4.87 25.96 31.93
N LYS A 187 5.36 27.21 31.93
CA LYS A 187 5.16 28.14 30.80
C LYS A 187 5.80 27.62 29.52
N THR A 188 7.03 27.12 29.61
CA THR A 188 7.74 26.54 28.46
C THR A 188 7.03 25.31 27.91
N ALA A 189 6.61 24.40 28.80
CA ALA A 189 5.86 23.22 28.41
C ALA A 189 4.48 23.55 27.82
N LEU A 190 3.79 24.54 28.38
CA LEU A 190 2.50 25.02 27.87
C LEU A 190 2.63 25.55 26.44
N ALA A 191 3.66 26.34 26.16
CA ALA A 191 3.91 26.86 24.81
C ALA A 191 4.15 25.72 23.82
N ARG A 192 4.99 24.73 24.19
CA ARG A 192 5.24 23.54 23.37
C ARG A 192 3.94 22.75 23.10
N LEU A 193 3.19 22.40 24.15
CA LEU A 193 1.96 21.61 24.01
C LEU A 193 0.87 22.34 23.21
N THR A 194 0.75 23.66 23.40
CA THR A 194 -0.19 24.49 22.63
C THR A 194 0.17 24.45 21.14
N GLN A 195 1.46 24.52 20.80
CA GLN A 195 1.91 24.40 19.41
C GLN A 195 1.64 23.01 18.86
N GLU A 196 1.97 21.95 19.58
CA GLU A 196 1.73 20.56 19.16
C GLU A 196 0.24 20.25 18.94
N GLU A 197 -0.65 20.81 19.75
CA GLU A 197 -2.11 20.69 19.58
C GLU A 197 -2.59 21.49 18.36
N ALA A 198 -2.06 22.69 18.14
CA ALA A 198 -2.37 23.51 16.97
C ALA A 198 -1.89 22.84 15.66
N ASP A 199 -0.66 22.32 15.64
CA ASP A 199 -0.08 21.60 14.50
C ASP A 199 -0.89 20.35 14.17
N ARG A 200 -1.33 19.60 15.20
CA ARG A 200 -2.22 18.44 15.01
C ARG A 200 -3.56 18.83 14.39
N ALA A 201 -4.18 19.90 14.90
CA ALA A 201 -5.45 20.40 14.36
C ALA A 201 -5.31 20.93 12.92
N GLU A 202 -4.19 21.58 12.59
CA GLU A 202 -3.90 22.01 11.22
C GLU A 202 -3.66 20.80 10.30
N LEU A 203 -2.90 19.81 10.74
CA LEU A 203 -2.65 18.59 9.98
C LEU A 203 -3.94 17.83 9.69
N GLU A 204 -4.86 17.76 10.65
CA GLU A 204 -6.19 17.17 10.43
C GLU A 204 -7.01 17.96 9.39
N LYS A 205 -7.00 19.29 9.44
CA LYS A 205 -7.65 20.14 8.42
C LYS A 205 -7.04 19.92 7.04
N LEU A 206 -5.72 19.83 6.95
CA LEU A 206 -5.02 19.58 5.69
C LEU A 206 -5.35 18.19 5.14
N ARG A 207 -5.43 17.16 6.00
CA ARG A 207 -5.86 15.82 5.60
C ARG A 207 -7.30 15.78 5.12
N ALA A 208 -8.22 16.46 5.81
CA ALA A 208 -9.62 16.58 5.41
C ALA A 208 -9.75 17.30 4.06
N ALA A 209 -9.04 18.42 3.87
CA ALA A 209 -9.03 19.16 2.62
C ALA A 209 -8.41 18.36 1.46
N ALA A 210 -7.35 17.59 1.72
CA ALA A 210 -6.74 16.71 0.73
C ALA A 210 -7.70 15.58 0.33
N ALA A 211 -8.35 14.93 1.30
CA ALA A 211 -9.35 13.90 1.03
C ALA A 211 -10.56 14.44 0.24
N GLU A 212 -11.01 15.67 0.54
CA GLU A 212 -12.08 16.31 -0.23
C GLU A 212 -11.66 16.61 -1.68
N ARG A 213 -10.43 17.09 -1.89
CA ARG A 213 -9.87 17.31 -3.23
C ARG A 213 -9.76 16.00 -4.01
N GLU A 214 -9.23 14.96 -3.39
CA GLU A 214 -9.11 13.63 -4.00
C GLU A 214 -10.49 13.06 -4.37
N ALA A 215 -11.48 13.17 -3.48
CA ALA A 215 -12.85 12.76 -3.78
C ALA A 215 -13.47 13.57 -4.94
N ARG A 216 -13.21 14.89 -5.02
CA ARG A 216 -13.66 15.73 -6.15
C ARG A 216 -12.97 15.36 -7.45
N GLU A 217 -11.65 15.18 -7.44
CA GLU A 217 -10.89 14.76 -8.62
C GLU A 217 -11.33 13.38 -9.10
N GLN A 218 -11.58 12.45 -8.19
CA GLN A 218 -12.09 11.12 -8.53
C GLN A 218 -13.50 11.22 -9.12
N ALA A 219 -14.40 11.99 -8.51
CA ALA A 219 -15.74 12.22 -9.06
C ALA A 219 -15.69 12.92 -10.44
N GLU A 220 -14.76 13.85 -10.66
CA GLU A 220 -14.56 14.49 -11.95
C GLU A 220 -14.00 13.52 -13.00
N ARG A 221 -13.05 12.65 -12.62
CA ARG A 221 -12.54 11.59 -13.51
C ARG A 221 -13.64 10.61 -13.88
N GLU A 222 -14.40 10.13 -12.89
CA GLU A 222 -15.55 9.25 -13.12
C GLU A 222 -16.60 9.92 -14.01
N ALA A 223 -16.88 11.22 -13.81
CA ALA A 223 -17.78 11.97 -14.68
C ALA A 223 -17.25 12.13 -16.11
N ARG A 224 -15.96 12.41 -16.29
CA ARG A 224 -15.31 12.50 -17.61
C ARG A 224 -15.28 11.14 -18.32
N GLU A 225 -14.96 10.07 -17.60
CA GLU A 225 -14.99 8.70 -18.14
C GLU A 225 -16.42 8.31 -18.53
N ALA A 226 -17.41 8.63 -17.69
CA ALA A 226 -18.82 8.40 -18.03
C ALA A 226 -19.26 9.22 -19.27
N GLU A 227 -18.82 10.48 -19.39
CA GLU A 227 -19.09 11.32 -20.56
C GLU A 227 -18.38 10.79 -21.81
N GLU A 228 -17.14 10.34 -21.71
CA GLU A 228 -16.39 9.76 -22.82
C GLU A 228 -17.00 8.43 -23.29
N ILE A 229 -17.40 7.56 -22.38
CA ILE A 229 -18.13 6.32 -22.70
C ILE A 229 -19.45 6.66 -23.39
N ALA A 230 -20.24 7.59 -22.84
CA ALA A 230 -21.50 8.00 -23.45
C ALA A 230 -21.31 8.62 -24.85
N ALA A 231 -20.26 9.43 -25.04
CA ALA A 231 -19.92 10.02 -26.33
C ALA A 231 -19.44 8.98 -27.34
N ALA A 232 -18.64 8.00 -26.91
CA ALA A 232 -18.18 6.88 -27.74
C ALA A 232 -19.36 5.98 -28.15
N GLU A 233 -20.27 5.68 -27.23
CA GLU A 233 -21.51 4.95 -27.53
C GLU A 233 -22.38 5.73 -28.52
N ALA A 234 -22.59 7.04 -28.31
CA ALA A 234 -23.35 7.87 -29.23
C ALA A 234 -22.73 7.90 -30.64
N LYS A 235 -21.40 8.04 -30.76
CA LYS A 235 -20.69 7.96 -32.04
C LYS A 235 -20.84 6.59 -32.68
N ALA A 236 -20.69 5.50 -31.92
CA ALA A 236 -20.86 4.14 -32.43
C ALA A 236 -22.31 3.90 -32.91
N GLN A 237 -23.31 4.45 -32.23
CA GLN A 237 -24.70 4.38 -32.67
C GLN A 237 -24.92 5.18 -33.96
N GLU A 238 -24.37 6.38 -34.06
CA GLU A 238 -24.48 7.19 -35.28
C GLU A 238 -23.74 6.54 -36.46
N GLU A 239 -22.54 6.01 -36.25
CA GLU A 239 -21.81 5.24 -37.27
C GLU A 239 -22.60 4.01 -37.72
N ARG A 240 -23.25 3.28 -36.80
CA ARG A 240 -24.15 2.17 -37.14
C ARG A 240 -25.35 2.64 -37.96
N ARG A 241 -25.96 3.78 -37.62
CA ARG A 241 -27.07 4.37 -38.38
C ARG A 241 -26.64 4.77 -39.77
N VAL A 242 -25.53 5.50 -39.90
CA VAL A 242 -24.96 5.91 -41.19
C VAL A 242 -24.55 4.71 -42.03
N ALA A 243 -23.97 3.67 -41.42
CA ALA A 243 -23.65 2.42 -42.13
C ALA A 243 -24.91 1.68 -42.60
N ALA A 244 -25.96 1.62 -41.77
CA ALA A 244 -27.24 1.04 -42.15
C ALA A 244 -27.91 1.81 -43.29
N GLU A 245 -27.90 3.15 -43.22
CA GLU A 245 -28.44 4.02 -44.27
C GLU A 245 -27.64 3.87 -45.59
N LYS A 246 -26.31 3.83 -45.51
CA LYS A 246 -25.46 3.56 -46.70
C LYS A 246 -25.72 2.18 -47.27
N ALA A 247 -25.84 1.15 -46.45
CA ALA A 247 -26.15 -0.21 -46.92
C ALA A 247 -27.53 -0.29 -47.57
N GLU A 248 -28.52 0.44 -47.05
CA GLU A 248 -29.85 0.56 -47.66
C GLU A 248 -29.81 1.34 -48.98
N ALA A 249 -29.09 2.46 -49.03
CA ALA A 249 -28.88 3.24 -50.25
C ALA A 249 -28.14 2.43 -51.32
N GLU A 250 -27.11 1.67 -50.96
CA GLU A 250 -26.40 0.75 -51.86
C GLU A 250 -27.31 -0.38 -52.35
N ARG A 251 -28.20 -0.91 -51.50
CA ARG A 251 -29.21 -1.89 -51.92
C ARG A 251 -30.19 -1.28 -52.92
N ILE A 252 -30.67 -0.06 -52.68
CA ILE A 252 -31.57 0.66 -53.59
C ILE A 252 -30.85 0.94 -54.91
N GLN A 253 -29.63 1.49 -54.88
CA GLN A 253 -28.83 1.73 -56.09
C GLN A 253 -28.52 0.44 -56.85
N ARG A 254 -28.28 -0.69 -56.16
CA ARG A 254 -28.08 -1.98 -56.81
C ARG A 254 -29.35 -2.42 -57.53
N VAL A 255 -30.51 -2.31 -56.89
CA VAL A 255 -31.80 -2.63 -57.50
C VAL A 255 -32.08 -1.71 -58.70
N GLU A 256 -31.79 -0.41 -58.60
CA GLU A 256 -31.94 0.54 -59.70
C GLU A 256 -30.98 0.25 -60.85
N ARG A 257 -29.72 -0.09 -60.58
CA ARG A 257 -28.74 -0.49 -61.61
C ARG A 257 -29.14 -1.80 -62.27
N GLU A 258 -29.56 -2.81 -61.50
CA GLU A 258 -30.05 -4.08 -62.06
C GLU A 258 -31.31 -3.86 -62.91
N ALA A 259 -32.22 -2.96 -62.50
CA ALA A 259 -33.39 -2.56 -63.28
C ALA A 259 -33.00 -1.79 -64.55
N ALA A 260 -32.05 -0.86 -64.46
CA ALA A 260 -31.55 -0.08 -65.59
C ALA A 260 -30.80 -0.96 -66.60
N GLU A 261 -29.95 -1.90 -66.13
CA GLU A 261 -29.29 -2.88 -66.99
C GLU A 261 -30.29 -3.86 -67.62
N ARG A 262 -31.35 -4.24 -66.90
CA ARG A 262 -32.42 -5.06 -67.48
C ARG A 262 -33.18 -4.28 -68.56
N ALA A 263 -33.54 -3.02 -68.30
CA ALA A 263 -34.18 -2.15 -69.28
C ALA A 263 -33.27 -1.88 -70.50
N GLN A 264 -31.96 -1.71 -70.29
CA GLN A 264 -30.99 -1.56 -71.38
C GLN A 264 -30.86 -2.84 -72.21
N ARG A 265 -30.80 -4.01 -71.56
CA ARG A 265 -30.79 -5.30 -72.26
C ARG A 265 -32.07 -5.55 -73.05
N GLU A 266 -33.22 -5.20 -72.50
CA GLU A 266 -34.51 -5.29 -73.19
C GLU A 266 -34.60 -4.29 -74.36
N ALA A 267 -34.13 -3.05 -74.18
CA ALA A 267 -34.07 -2.05 -75.25
C ALA A 267 -33.08 -2.45 -76.36
N GLU A 268 -31.93 -3.02 -76.02
CA GLU A 268 -30.96 -3.51 -77.00
C GLU A 268 -31.48 -4.75 -77.73
N ALA A 269 -32.17 -5.66 -77.05
CA ALA A 269 -32.85 -6.79 -77.67
C ALA A 269 -33.99 -6.32 -78.61
N ALA A 270 -34.77 -5.31 -78.21
CA ALA A 270 -35.81 -4.71 -79.04
C ALA A 270 -35.21 -3.98 -80.27
N ALA A 271 -34.10 -3.26 -80.10
CA ALA A 271 -33.40 -2.60 -81.19
C ALA A 271 -32.80 -3.62 -82.18
N ARG A 272 -32.23 -4.73 -81.69
CA ARG A 272 -31.75 -5.83 -82.53
C ARG A 272 -32.90 -6.51 -83.29
N ALA A 273 -34.04 -6.73 -82.65
CA ALA A 273 -35.23 -7.30 -83.29
C ALA A 273 -35.82 -6.36 -84.38
N GLU A 274 -35.84 -5.06 -84.13
CA GLU A 274 -36.28 -4.05 -85.12
C GLU A 274 -35.28 -3.96 -86.28
N GLN A 275 -33.98 -4.05 -86.00
CA GLN A 275 -32.94 -4.05 -87.03
C GLN A 275 -32.98 -5.31 -87.89
N GLU A 276 -33.19 -6.50 -87.30
CA GLU A 276 -33.43 -7.73 -88.06
C GLU A 276 -34.71 -7.66 -88.90
N ARG A 277 -35.76 -6.98 -88.42
CA ARG A 277 -36.97 -6.74 -89.21
C ARG A 277 -36.66 -5.86 -90.42
N ARG A 278 -35.93 -4.77 -90.22
CA ARG A 278 -35.50 -3.87 -91.32
C ARG A 278 -34.59 -4.58 -92.31
N ASP A 279 -33.67 -5.41 -91.83
CA ASP A 279 -32.78 -6.19 -92.70
C ASP A 279 -33.57 -7.25 -93.49
N ARG A 280 -34.59 -7.89 -92.90
CA ARG A 280 -35.51 -8.78 -93.62
C ARG A 280 -36.36 -8.03 -94.65
N GLU A 281 -36.92 -6.87 -94.29
CA GLU A 281 -37.69 -6.03 -95.20
C GLU A 281 -36.82 -5.52 -96.37
N HIS A 282 -35.56 -5.15 -96.11
CA HIS A 282 -34.60 -4.73 -97.14
C HIS A 282 -34.12 -5.90 -98.01
N ALA A 283 -33.96 -7.10 -97.43
CA ALA A 283 -33.65 -8.32 -98.17
C ALA A 283 -34.83 -8.78 -99.04
N GLU A 284 -36.07 -8.68 -98.55
CA GLU A 284 -37.27 -8.96 -99.34
C GLU A 284 -37.47 -7.93 -100.45
N ALA A 285 -37.17 -6.65 -100.23
CA ALA A 285 -37.18 -5.62 -101.26
C ALA A 285 -36.17 -5.90 -102.38
N LEU A 286 -34.93 -6.27 -102.04
CA LEU A 286 -33.92 -6.67 -103.02
C LEU A 286 -34.30 -7.98 -103.75
N ALA A 287 -34.89 -8.94 -103.05
CA ALA A 287 -35.36 -10.18 -103.67
C ALA A 287 -36.59 -9.97 -104.57
N ALA A 288 -37.43 -8.98 -104.28
CA ALA A 288 -38.55 -8.59 -105.15
C ALA A 288 -38.07 -7.81 -106.39
N GLU A 289 -37.05 -6.97 -106.25
CA GLU A 289 -36.40 -6.28 -107.37
C GLU A 289 -35.68 -7.26 -108.30
N ARG A 290 -34.89 -8.21 -107.74
CA ARG A 290 -34.24 -9.27 -108.53
C ARG A 290 -35.24 -10.17 -109.24
N ARG A 291 -36.36 -10.53 -108.60
CA ARG A 291 -37.44 -11.29 -109.27
C ARG A 291 -38.11 -10.50 -110.41
N ARG A 292 -38.25 -9.18 -110.29
CA ARG A 292 -38.75 -8.32 -111.37
C ARG A 292 -37.74 -8.20 -112.53
N ALA A 293 -36.44 -8.12 -112.22
CA ALA A 293 -35.38 -8.11 -113.22
C ALA A 293 -35.24 -9.46 -113.95
N GLU A 294 -35.24 -10.59 -113.23
CA GLU A 294 -35.19 -11.93 -113.82
C GLU A 294 -36.45 -12.26 -114.65
N GLN A 295 -37.63 -11.78 -114.25
CA GLN A 295 -38.85 -11.98 -115.03
C GLN A 295 -38.83 -11.15 -116.33
N ALA A 296 -38.35 -9.90 -116.28
CA ALA A 296 -38.17 -9.07 -117.47
C ALA A 296 -37.10 -9.64 -118.43
N GLU A 297 -36.03 -10.24 -117.90
CA GLU A 297 -34.99 -10.90 -118.70
C GLU A 297 -35.48 -12.22 -119.31
N ARG A 298 -36.29 -13.02 -118.58
CA ARG A 298 -36.94 -14.23 -119.11
C ARG A 298 -37.95 -13.93 -120.20
N ASP A 299 -38.73 -12.87 -120.06
CA ASP A 299 -39.71 -12.47 -121.09
C ASP A 299 -39.01 -11.91 -122.35
N ALA A 300 -37.89 -11.19 -122.19
CA ALA A 300 -37.06 -10.74 -123.31
C ALA A 300 -36.30 -11.89 -124.01
N GLN A 301 -35.87 -12.91 -123.26
CA GLN A 301 -35.17 -14.07 -123.80
C GLN A 301 -36.15 -15.04 -124.51
N ALA A 302 -37.36 -15.23 -123.99
CA ALA A 302 -38.39 -16.06 -124.64
C ALA A 302 -38.86 -15.50 -126.00
N GLU A 303 -38.86 -14.18 -126.17
CA GLU A 303 -39.18 -13.54 -127.47
C GLU A 303 -38.01 -13.65 -128.47
N ARG A 304 -36.76 -13.53 -128.00
CA ARG A 304 -35.55 -13.74 -128.83
C ARG A 304 -35.40 -15.19 -129.28
N ASP A 305 -35.73 -16.15 -128.43
CA ASP A 305 -35.65 -17.58 -128.74
C ASP A 305 -36.74 -18.03 -129.75
N ARG A 306 -37.93 -17.39 -129.76
CA ARG A 306 -38.96 -17.64 -130.80
C ARG A 306 -38.54 -17.14 -132.19
N ILE A 307 -37.89 -15.99 -132.25
CA ILE A 307 -37.41 -15.40 -133.52
C ILE A 307 -36.21 -16.21 -134.05
N ALA A 308 -35.27 -16.60 -133.17
CA ALA A 308 -34.12 -17.42 -133.54
C ALA A 308 -34.50 -18.84 -133.98
N ALA A 309 -35.51 -19.48 -133.36
CA ALA A 309 -35.98 -20.81 -133.76
C ALA A 309 -36.70 -20.80 -135.12
N ALA A 310 -37.38 -19.72 -135.49
CA ALA A 310 -38.08 -19.58 -136.78
C ALA A 310 -37.13 -19.30 -137.96
N GLU A 311 -36.01 -18.62 -137.74
CA GLU A 311 -34.96 -18.41 -138.77
C GLU A 311 -34.04 -19.63 -138.93
N ALA A 312 -33.66 -20.29 -137.83
CA ALA A 312 -32.82 -21.49 -137.88
C ALA A 312 -33.48 -22.69 -138.60
N ALA A 313 -34.81 -22.78 -138.59
CA ALA A 313 -35.57 -23.79 -139.34
C ALA A 313 -35.57 -23.55 -140.86
N ARG A 314 -35.64 -22.29 -141.31
CA ARG A 314 -35.59 -21.94 -142.74
C ARG A 314 -34.19 -22.07 -143.33
N GLN A 315 -33.16 -21.75 -142.55
CA GLN A 315 -31.76 -21.83 -143.00
C GLN A 315 -31.29 -23.29 -143.17
N LYS A 316 -31.69 -24.20 -142.27
CA LYS A 316 -31.36 -25.64 -142.39
C LYS A 316 -32.00 -26.33 -143.60
N GLU A 317 -33.15 -25.87 -144.07
CA GLU A 317 -33.81 -26.43 -145.25
C GLU A 317 -33.20 -25.93 -146.56
N ALA A 318 -32.75 -24.66 -146.60
CA ALA A 318 -32.04 -24.06 -147.73
C ALA A 318 -30.61 -24.65 -147.91
N ASP A 319 -29.87 -24.87 -146.83
CA ASP A 319 -28.50 -25.39 -146.89
C ASP A 319 -28.44 -26.87 -147.32
N ARG A 320 -29.50 -27.65 -147.08
CA ARG A 320 -29.60 -29.06 -147.53
C ARG A 320 -29.76 -29.17 -149.05
N LEU A 321 -30.50 -28.25 -149.68
CA LEU A 321 -30.73 -28.26 -151.13
C LEU A 321 -29.49 -27.79 -151.92
N ALA A 322 -28.71 -26.86 -151.37
CA ALA A 322 -27.50 -26.34 -152.02
C ALA A 322 -26.31 -27.33 -152.01
N ALA A 323 -26.19 -28.14 -150.94
CA ALA A 323 -25.10 -29.12 -150.81
C ALA A 323 -25.24 -30.34 -151.75
N GLU A 324 -26.45 -30.65 -152.21
CA GLU A 324 -26.70 -31.80 -153.10
C GLU A 324 -26.35 -31.49 -154.56
N GLN A 325 -26.52 -30.24 -155.00
CA GLN A 325 -26.24 -29.82 -156.38
C GLN A 325 -24.72 -29.65 -156.65
N ALA A 326 -23.95 -29.18 -155.67
CA ALA A 326 -22.51 -28.95 -155.80
C ALA A 326 -21.67 -30.24 -155.99
N LYS A 327 -22.15 -31.39 -155.51
CA LYS A 327 -21.46 -32.68 -155.68
C LYS A 327 -21.56 -33.25 -157.10
N ARG A 328 -22.61 -32.90 -157.87
CA ARG A 328 -22.81 -33.43 -159.23
C ARG A 328 -21.93 -32.73 -160.28
N ASP A 329 -21.65 -31.44 -160.08
CA ASP A 329 -20.89 -30.63 -161.03
C ASP A 329 -19.36 -30.84 -160.97
N ALA A 330 -18.85 -31.30 -159.83
CA ALA A 330 -17.42 -31.59 -159.65
C ALA A 330 -16.99 -32.87 -160.39
N ASP A 331 -17.85 -33.89 -160.39
CA ASP A 331 -17.56 -35.21 -160.98
C ASP A 331 -17.49 -35.16 -162.51
N GLN A 332 -18.33 -34.32 -163.13
CA GLN A 332 -18.38 -34.15 -164.59
C GLN A 332 -17.13 -33.47 -165.16
N LYS A 333 -16.52 -32.55 -164.39
CA LYS A 333 -15.28 -31.85 -164.77
C LYS A 333 -14.06 -32.78 -164.70
N HIS A 334 -14.00 -33.67 -163.71
CA HIS A 334 -12.90 -34.63 -163.59
C HIS A 334 -12.85 -35.60 -164.77
N ARG A 335 -14.01 -36.15 -165.14
CA ARG A 335 -14.14 -37.08 -166.27
C ARG A 335 -13.73 -36.46 -167.61
N THR A 336 -14.06 -35.20 -167.83
CA THR A 336 -13.74 -34.52 -169.10
C THR A 336 -12.24 -34.29 -169.24
N LYS A 337 -11.56 -33.92 -168.15
CA LYS A 337 -10.11 -33.66 -168.15
C LYS A 337 -9.28 -34.90 -168.51
N VAL A 338 -9.66 -36.07 -167.98
CA VAL A 338 -8.96 -37.34 -168.24
C VAL A 338 -9.09 -37.77 -169.71
N LYS A 339 -10.27 -37.58 -170.33
CA LYS A 339 -10.48 -37.92 -171.76
C LYS A 339 -9.60 -37.09 -172.68
N THR A 340 -9.47 -35.79 -172.40
CA THR A 340 -8.65 -34.88 -173.19
C THR A 340 -7.17 -35.23 -173.09
N ALA A 341 -6.68 -35.55 -171.90
CA ALA A 341 -5.28 -35.94 -171.68
C ALA A 341 -4.92 -37.24 -172.43
N ALA A 342 -5.82 -38.24 -172.44
CA ALA A 342 -5.62 -39.46 -173.20
C ALA A 342 -5.61 -39.21 -174.72
N LYS A 343 -6.44 -38.28 -175.20
CA LYS A 343 -6.49 -37.88 -176.61
C LYS A 343 -5.20 -37.19 -177.04
N GLU A 344 -4.70 -36.24 -176.25
CA GLU A 344 -3.46 -35.51 -176.52
C GLU A 344 -2.22 -36.41 -176.51
N ALA A 345 -2.16 -37.40 -175.61
CA ALA A 345 -1.08 -38.37 -175.59
C ALA A 345 -1.02 -39.21 -176.89
N LEU A 346 -2.18 -39.60 -177.42
CA LEU A 346 -2.25 -40.34 -178.70
C LEU A 346 -1.88 -39.47 -179.91
N ILE A 347 -2.23 -38.19 -179.89
CA ILE A 347 -1.82 -37.22 -180.93
C ILE A 347 -0.30 -37.04 -180.93
N THR A 348 0.31 -36.99 -179.74
CA THR A 348 1.77 -36.84 -179.60
C THR A 348 2.54 -38.06 -180.12
N CYS A 349 1.93 -39.26 -180.09
CA CYS A 349 2.48 -40.49 -180.66
C CYS A 349 2.31 -40.61 -182.19
N GLY A 350 1.80 -39.57 -182.86
CA GLY A 350 1.76 -39.48 -184.33
C GLY A 350 0.42 -39.82 -184.98
N ALA A 351 -0.65 -40.01 -184.19
CA ALA A 351 -2.00 -40.16 -184.74
C ALA A 351 -2.63 -38.80 -185.05
N ASP A 352 -3.41 -38.72 -186.14
CA ASP A 352 -4.25 -37.54 -186.41
C ASP A 352 -5.37 -37.40 -185.36
N ASP A 353 -5.89 -36.17 -185.18
CA ASP A 353 -6.86 -35.85 -184.12
C ASP A 353 -8.14 -36.70 -184.18
N GLU A 354 -8.58 -37.06 -185.38
CA GLU A 354 -9.80 -37.84 -185.58
C GLU A 354 -9.59 -39.30 -185.19
N THR A 355 -8.46 -39.89 -185.58
CA THR A 355 -8.07 -41.24 -185.20
C THR A 355 -7.79 -41.35 -183.69
N ALA A 356 -7.09 -40.38 -183.09
CA ALA A 356 -6.84 -40.34 -181.65
C ALA A 356 -8.14 -40.26 -180.84
N ARG A 357 -9.12 -39.46 -181.28
CA ARG A 357 -10.45 -39.40 -180.66
C ARG A 357 -11.19 -40.74 -180.75
N LYS A 358 -11.16 -41.40 -181.90
CA LYS A 358 -11.81 -42.71 -182.08
C LYS A 358 -11.17 -43.78 -181.18
N ILE A 359 -9.85 -43.75 -181.01
CA ILE A 359 -9.13 -44.66 -180.11
C ILE A 359 -9.50 -44.41 -178.64
N VAL A 360 -9.53 -43.16 -178.16
CA VAL A 360 -9.97 -42.86 -176.78
C VAL A 360 -11.41 -43.30 -176.53
N ILE A 361 -12.30 -43.12 -177.52
CA ILE A 361 -13.69 -43.57 -177.43
C ILE A 361 -13.77 -45.10 -177.40
N ALA A 362 -13.03 -45.80 -178.27
CA ALA A 362 -12.98 -47.26 -178.30
C ALA A 362 -12.42 -47.85 -176.98
N ILE A 363 -11.46 -47.18 -176.33
CA ILE A 363 -10.93 -47.57 -175.01
C ILE A 363 -11.98 -47.37 -173.90
N ILE A 364 -12.78 -46.30 -173.96
CA ILE A 364 -13.87 -46.08 -172.99
C ILE A 364 -15.04 -47.05 -173.23
N ALA A 365 -15.30 -47.40 -174.48
CA ALA A 365 -16.31 -48.37 -174.87
C ALA A 365 -15.87 -49.83 -174.63
N GLY A 366 -14.58 -50.08 -174.37
CA GLY A 366 -14.03 -51.41 -174.11
C GLY A 366 -13.79 -52.27 -175.37
N GLU A 367 -13.79 -51.66 -176.56
CA GLU A 367 -13.65 -52.35 -177.85
C GLU A 367 -12.19 -52.71 -178.18
N ILE A 368 -11.21 -52.14 -177.47
CA ILE A 368 -9.80 -52.52 -177.57
C ILE A 368 -9.48 -53.48 -176.42
N PRO A 369 -9.21 -54.78 -176.71
CA PRO A 369 -8.92 -55.75 -175.67
C PRO A 369 -7.68 -55.36 -174.85
N ASN A 370 -7.76 -55.54 -173.53
CA ASN A 370 -6.67 -55.34 -172.56
C ASN A 370 -6.21 -53.89 -172.30
N VAL A 371 -7.03 -52.86 -172.61
CA VAL A 371 -6.75 -51.44 -172.30
C VAL A 371 -7.99 -50.72 -171.72
N SER A 372 -7.86 -49.88 -170.68
CA SER A 372 -8.98 -49.13 -170.03
C SER A 372 -8.57 -47.75 -169.49
N LEU A 373 -9.49 -46.78 -169.44
CA LEU A 373 -9.30 -45.44 -168.85
C LEU A 373 -9.97 -45.32 -167.47
N ARG A 374 -9.23 -44.88 -166.44
CA ARG A 374 -9.75 -44.59 -165.09
C ARG A 374 -10.04 -43.10 -164.93
N PHE A 375 -11.23 -42.76 -164.43
CA PHE A 375 -11.68 -41.38 -164.24
C PHE A 375 -11.46 -40.85 -162.84
#